data_AF-A0AA92SYE1-F1
#
_entry.id   AF-A0AA92SYE1-F1
#
_cell.length_a   1.000
_cell.length_b   1.000
_cell.length_c   1.000
_cell.angle_alpha   90.00
_cell.angle_beta   90.00
_cell.angle_gamma   90.00
#
_symmetry.space_group_name_H-M   'P 1'
#
loop_
_entity.id
_entity.type
_entity.pdbx_description
1 polymer ?
#
loop_
_entity_poly.entity_id
_entity_poly.type
_entity_poly.pdbx_seq_one_letter_code
_entity_poly.pdbx_strand_id
1 'polypeptide(L)'
;MNKTAQHIIDIKNVSKRFGEKTALNNINLYVRKGEFMTILGPSGCGKTTLLRLLAGFETASEGIITIAGNDITNLPPYKRNVNTVFQKYALFPHLNVYDNIAFGLKLKNTPKEEILPKVKRALKMVNMSDYEYRDVNSLSGGQQQRIAIARAIVNEPEVLLLDEPLAALDLKMRKDMQLELKQMHERLGITFVYVTHDQEEALTLSNTIVVMSEGEIQQIGTPTDIYNEPANAFVADFIGESNILCGTMVHDCLVNVAGTELPCVDKGFGCNQEVDVVIRPEDIEVSTDTAHAQFVGKITSSIFKGVHYEMLAETEKGYEFLIQNYKHFEVGQTIGMSVIPDNIHIMKKERITNTFDAKVNGDGTIEFLGCEYQMEIPAEMKDKIQTDENGNETIRVNVPFNKIELFDNESEGTFTGDISFILYKGDHYHLTIDTDWGEKLYVDTQDVWDLGDHVAITIPQENISFE
;
A
#
# COMPACT_ATOMS: atom_id res chain seq x y z
N MET A 1 -22.84 -25.84 7.79
CA MET A 1 -23.22 -24.99 8.93
C MET A 1 -22.27 -23.80 8.93
N ASN A 2 -22.73 -22.67 8.38
CA ASN A 2 -21.95 -21.44 8.25
C ASN A 2 -21.62 -20.91 9.65
N LYS A 3 -20.34 -20.97 10.05
CA LYS A 3 -19.81 -20.05 11.06
C LYS A 3 -19.91 -18.67 10.44
N THR A 4 -20.98 -17.93 10.70
CA THR A 4 -21.02 -16.49 10.46
C THR A 4 -19.84 -15.93 11.26
N ALA A 5 -18.76 -15.53 10.57
CA ALA A 5 -17.58 -15.01 11.22
C ALA A 5 -18.01 -13.77 12.01
N GLN A 6 -17.96 -13.85 13.33
CA GLN A 6 -18.34 -12.71 14.16
C GLN A 6 -17.27 -11.63 13.99
N HIS A 7 -17.66 -10.50 13.39
CA HIS A 7 -16.78 -9.34 13.29
C HIS A 7 -16.56 -8.80 14.71
N ILE A 8 -15.30 -8.66 15.09
CA ILE A 8 -14.91 -8.06 16.37
C ILE A 8 -14.68 -6.56 16.22
N ILE A 9 -14.28 -6.09 15.04
CA ILE A 9 -14.17 -4.67 14.71
C ILE A 9 -14.94 -4.45 13.41
N ASP A 10 -15.76 -3.41 13.37
CA ASP A 10 -16.34 -2.88 12.13
C ASP A 10 -16.09 -1.38 12.06
N ILE A 11 -15.53 -0.93 10.93
CA ILE A 11 -15.24 0.46 10.58
C ILE A 11 -16.10 0.77 9.35
N LYS A 12 -16.99 1.76 9.48
CA LYS A 12 -17.95 2.12 8.42
C LYS A 12 -17.85 3.59 8.07
N ASN A 13 -17.50 3.86 6.81
CA ASN A 13 -17.36 5.20 6.22
C ASN A 13 -16.53 6.16 7.09
N VAL A 14 -15.42 5.66 7.65
CA VAL A 14 -14.61 6.46 8.59
C VAL A 14 -13.66 7.36 7.84
N SER A 15 -13.77 8.66 8.11
CA SER A 15 -12.86 9.67 7.59
C SER A 15 -12.20 10.42 8.75
N LYS A 16 -10.96 10.86 8.53
CA LYS A 16 -10.22 11.69 9.49
C LYS A 16 -9.51 12.81 8.77
N ARG A 17 -9.84 14.05 9.16
CA ARG A 17 -9.21 15.27 8.66
C ARG A 17 -8.43 15.95 9.79
N PHE A 18 -7.26 16.49 9.44
CA PHE A 18 -6.45 17.36 10.30
C PHE A 18 -6.38 18.74 9.65
N GLY A 19 -7.24 19.65 10.09
CA GLY A 19 -7.47 20.90 9.35
C GLY A 19 -8.03 20.58 7.97
N GLU A 20 -7.35 21.05 6.93
CA GLU A 20 -7.72 20.83 5.52
C GLU A 20 -7.20 19.50 4.96
N LYS A 21 -6.20 18.88 5.61
CA LYS A 21 -5.60 17.63 5.13
C LYS A 21 -6.44 16.42 5.52
N THR A 22 -6.91 15.66 4.55
CA THR A 22 -7.56 14.36 4.77
C THR A 22 -6.49 13.29 4.96
N ALA A 23 -6.46 12.66 6.14
CA ALA A 23 -5.53 11.59 6.47
C ALA A 23 -6.12 10.19 6.28
N LEU A 24 -7.45 10.08 6.34
CA LEU A 24 -8.21 8.87 6.04
C LEU A 24 -9.49 9.29 5.31
N ASN A 25 -9.79 8.63 4.20
CA ASN A 25 -10.94 8.93 3.36
C ASN A 25 -11.84 7.70 3.25
N ASN A 26 -13.05 7.78 3.80
CA ASN A 26 -14.12 6.80 3.63
C ASN A 26 -13.71 5.32 3.88
N ILE A 27 -12.97 5.07 4.96
CA ILE A 27 -12.47 3.74 5.30
C ILE A 27 -13.63 2.81 5.67
N ASN A 28 -13.70 1.67 4.98
CA ASN A 28 -14.62 0.59 5.23
C ASN A 28 -13.84 -0.71 5.44
N LEU A 29 -13.85 -1.23 6.66
CA LEU A 29 -13.03 -2.36 7.08
C LEU A 29 -13.73 -3.16 8.17
N TYR A 30 -13.60 -4.47 8.15
CA TYR A 30 -14.01 -5.33 9.25
C TYR A 30 -12.88 -6.27 9.65
N VAL A 31 -12.82 -6.65 10.91
CA VAL A 31 -11.86 -7.64 11.44
C VAL A 31 -12.65 -8.76 12.10
N ARG A 32 -12.28 -10.00 11.80
CA ARG A 32 -12.89 -11.20 12.39
C ARG A 32 -12.28 -11.49 13.75
N LYS A 33 -13.07 -12.05 14.66
CA LYS A 33 -12.57 -12.43 15.99
C LYS A 33 -11.44 -13.47 15.89
N GLY A 34 -10.30 -13.17 16.50
CA GLY A 34 -9.11 -14.05 16.52
C GLY A 34 -8.28 -14.01 15.24
N GLU A 35 -8.51 -13.00 14.38
CA GLU A 35 -7.74 -12.77 13.16
C GLU A 35 -6.47 -11.97 13.46
N PHE A 36 -5.38 -12.32 12.77
CA PHE A 36 -4.20 -11.47 12.65
C PHE A 36 -4.34 -10.62 11.38
N MET A 37 -4.79 -9.39 11.55
CA MET A 37 -4.88 -8.41 10.48
C MET A 37 -3.66 -7.48 10.50
N THR A 38 -3.04 -7.28 9.35
CA THR A 38 -1.97 -6.29 9.17
C THR A 38 -2.43 -5.17 8.26
N ILE A 39 -2.21 -3.93 8.67
CA ILE A 39 -2.34 -2.73 7.87
C ILE A 39 -0.95 -2.38 7.35
N LEU A 40 -0.80 -2.47 6.03
CA LEU A 40 0.45 -2.28 5.30
C LEU A 40 0.30 -1.11 4.33
N GLY A 41 1.37 -0.37 4.10
CA GLY A 41 1.35 0.76 3.17
C GLY A 41 2.56 1.69 3.37
N PRO A 42 2.79 2.66 2.47
CA PRO A 42 3.88 3.61 2.56
C PRO A 42 3.83 4.50 3.81
N SER A 43 4.94 5.15 4.14
CA SER A 43 4.96 6.17 5.20
C SER A 43 3.95 7.28 4.89
N GLY A 44 3.19 7.71 5.89
CA GLY A 44 2.22 8.80 5.74
C GLY A 44 0.84 8.42 5.17
N CYS A 45 0.60 7.18 4.74
CA CYS A 45 -0.69 6.77 4.16
C CYS A 45 -1.86 6.59 5.16
N GLY A 46 -1.68 6.95 6.44
CA GLY A 46 -2.75 6.94 7.43
C GLY A 46 -2.85 5.70 8.35
N LYS A 47 -1.95 4.71 8.23
CA LYS A 47 -1.97 3.48 9.06
C LYS A 47 -2.01 3.74 10.56
N THR A 48 -1.05 4.54 11.07
CA THR A 48 -0.99 4.91 12.49
C THR A 48 -2.19 5.76 12.90
N THR A 49 -2.74 6.58 12.02
CA THR A 49 -3.98 7.33 12.27
C THR A 49 -5.14 6.37 12.48
N LEU A 50 -5.29 5.36 11.62
CA LEU A 50 -6.33 4.33 11.74
C LEU A 50 -6.18 3.54 13.05
N LEU A 51 -4.95 3.15 13.41
CA LEU A 51 -4.68 2.47 14.68
C LEU A 51 -5.00 3.35 15.90
N ARG A 52 -4.68 4.65 15.85
CA ARG A 52 -5.01 5.63 16.91
C ARG A 52 -6.51 5.87 17.03
N LEU A 53 -7.25 5.84 15.92
CA LEU A 53 -8.71 5.86 15.92
C LEU A 53 -9.30 4.62 16.59
N LEU A 54 -8.70 3.44 16.45
CA LEU A 54 -9.12 2.23 17.16
C LEU A 54 -8.77 2.28 18.66
N ALA A 55 -7.58 2.79 19.00
CA ALA A 55 -7.11 2.94 20.38
C ALA A 55 -7.80 4.09 21.15
N GLY A 56 -8.37 5.06 20.45
CA GLY A 56 -9.05 6.23 21.01
C GLY A 56 -8.15 7.40 21.33
N PHE A 57 -6.92 7.39 20.84
CA PHE A 57 -6.02 8.55 20.93
C PHE A 57 -6.41 9.64 19.94
N GLU A 58 -7.19 9.29 18.92
CA GLU A 58 -7.80 10.21 17.96
C GLU A 58 -9.31 9.92 17.86
N THR A 59 -10.08 10.93 17.49
CA THR A 59 -11.51 10.81 17.16
C THR A 59 -11.72 10.91 15.66
N ALA A 60 -12.64 10.10 15.12
CA ALA A 60 -13.00 10.16 13.71
C ALA A 60 -13.71 11.49 13.41
N SER A 61 -13.50 12.04 12.22
CA SER A 61 -14.25 13.20 11.75
C SER A 61 -15.66 12.78 11.32
N GLU A 62 -15.75 11.63 10.67
CA GLU A 62 -16.99 11.04 10.14
C GLU A 62 -16.95 9.51 10.30
N GLY A 63 -18.12 8.88 10.16
CA GLY A 63 -18.26 7.42 10.23
C GLY A 63 -18.38 6.86 11.64
N ILE A 64 -18.41 5.54 11.72
CA ILE A 64 -18.65 4.79 12.96
C ILE A 64 -17.63 3.66 13.09
N ILE A 65 -17.06 3.53 14.29
CA ILE A 65 -16.18 2.43 14.67
C ILE A 65 -16.86 1.65 15.78
N THR A 66 -17.03 0.34 15.59
CA THR A 66 -17.56 -0.55 16.62
C THR A 66 -16.56 -1.64 16.98
N ILE A 67 -16.52 -2.01 18.26
CA ILE A 67 -15.76 -3.16 18.77
C ILE A 67 -16.70 -4.05 19.58
N ALA A 68 -16.73 -5.34 19.23
CA ALA A 68 -17.64 -6.34 19.79
C ALA A 68 -19.12 -5.88 19.74
N GLY A 69 -19.49 -5.14 18.69
CA GLY A 69 -20.82 -4.55 18.50
C GLY A 69 -21.10 -3.27 19.29
N ASN A 70 -20.17 -2.77 20.11
CA ASN A 70 -20.31 -1.51 20.83
C ASN A 70 -19.68 -0.37 20.05
N ASP A 71 -20.38 0.74 19.87
CA ASP A 71 -19.82 1.96 19.30
C ASP A 71 -18.74 2.54 20.22
N ILE A 72 -17.52 2.65 19.70
CA ILE A 72 -16.36 3.17 20.40
C ILE A 72 -15.90 4.53 19.87
N THR A 73 -16.56 5.07 18.84
CA THR A 73 -16.09 6.22 18.04
C THR A 73 -15.66 7.41 18.91
N ASN A 74 -16.45 7.72 19.94
CA ASN A 74 -16.22 8.83 20.88
C ASN A 74 -15.76 8.37 22.27
N LEU A 75 -15.47 7.08 22.46
CA LEU A 75 -14.99 6.58 23.76
C LEU A 75 -13.52 6.96 23.94
N PRO A 76 -13.10 7.42 25.13
CA PRO A 76 -11.69 7.64 25.42
C PRO A 76 -10.94 6.32 25.59
N PRO A 77 -9.60 6.29 25.45
CA PRO A 77 -8.80 5.06 25.43
C PRO A 77 -9.04 4.14 26.63
N TYR A 78 -9.13 4.70 27.84
CA TYR A 78 -9.27 3.93 29.08
C TYR A 78 -10.62 3.22 29.24
N LYS A 79 -11.62 3.54 28.39
CA LYS A 79 -12.92 2.85 28.36
C LYS A 79 -13.03 1.82 27.24
N ARG A 80 -12.04 1.72 26.36
CA ARG A 80 -12.05 0.78 25.24
C ARG A 80 -11.49 -0.56 25.68
N ASN A 81 -12.09 -1.64 25.19
CA ASN A 81 -11.65 -3.00 25.49
C ASN A 81 -10.47 -3.44 24.58
N VAL A 82 -9.49 -2.56 24.41
CA VAL A 82 -8.32 -2.76 23.57
C VAL A 82 -7.06 -2.38 24.33
N ASN A 83 -5.95 -3.02 23.99
CA ASN A 83 -4.63 -2.64 24.49
C ASN A 83 -3.68 -2.39 23.32
N THR A 84 -2.82 -1.37 23.46
CA THR A 84 -1.88 -0.97 22.41
C THR A 84 -0.44 -1.21 22.85
N VAL A 85 0.37 -1.78 21.96
CA VAL A 85 1.83 -1.82 22.07
C VAL A 85 2.39 -0.81 21.07
N PHE A 86 3.12 0.17 21.57
CA PHE A 86 3.73 1.23 20.76
C PHE A 86 5.12 0.85 20.27
N GLN A 87 5.57 1.50 19.19
CA GLN A 87 6.89 1.32 18.56
C GLN A 87 8.08 1.38 19.53
N LYS A 88 8.08 2.31 20.51
CA LYS A 88 9.15 2.42 21.53
C LYS A 88 8.90 1.57 22.78
N TYR A 89 8.00 0.59 22.71
CA TYR A 89 7.51 -0.26 23.81
C TYR A 89 6.81 0.48 24.97
N ALA A 90 7.11 1.76 25.16
CA ALA A 90 6.61 2.65 26.21
C ALA A 90 6.68 2.02 27.62
N LEU A 91 7.72 1.22 27.89
CA LEU A 91 7.94 0.63 29.21
C LEU A 91 8.35 1.72 30.21
N PHE A 92 7.93 1.57 31.46
CA PHE A 92 8.27 2.51 32.52
C PHE A 92 9.68 2.17 33.05
N PRO A 93 10.69 3.03 32.81
CA PRO A 93 12.09 2.70 33.10
C PRO A 93 12.41 2.68 34.60
N HIS A 94 11.53 3.27 35.42
CA HIS A 94 11.64 3.31 36.88
C HIS A 94 10.93 2.13 37.58
N LEU A 95 10.31 1.24 36.82
CA LEU A 95 9.60 0.06 37.32
C LEU A 95 10.33 -1.21 36.84
N ASN A 96 10.33 -2.25 37.66
CA ASN A 96 10.77 -3.58 37.24
C ASN A 96 9.74 -4.23 36.29
N VAL A 97 10.06 -5.42 35.78
CA VAL A 97 9.17 -6.19 34.88
C VAL A 97 7.79 -6.44 35.50
N TYR A 98 7.75 -6.91 36.75
CA TYR A 98 6.50 -7.19 37.47
C TYR A 98 5.62 -5.94 37.57
N ASP A 99 6.19 -4.81 37.98
CA ASP A 99 5.47 -3.56 38.18
C ASP A 99 5.02 -2.94 36.86
N ASN A 100 5.80 -3.11 35.77
CA ASN A 100 5.38 -2.75 34.42
C ASN A 100 4.14 -3.51 33.98
N ILE A 101 4.12 -4.83 34.15
CA ILE A 101 3.00 -5.69 33.74
C ILE A 101 1.81 -5.47 34.67
N ALA A 102 2.01 -5.41 35.99
CA ALA A 102 0.95 -5.25 36.98
C ALA A 102 0.28 -3.86 36.94
N PHE A 103 0.88 -2.87 36.28
CA PHE A 103 0.41 -1.49 36.30
C PHE A 103 -1.08 -1.34 35.91
N GLY A 104 -1.49 -1.96 34.80
CA GLY A 104 -2.89 -1.91 34.35
C GLY A 104 -3.88 -2.57 35.33
N LEU A 105 -3.48 -3.69 35.94
CA LEU A 105 -4.28 -4.38 36.95
C LEU A 105 -4.47 -3.55 38.22
N LYS A 106 -3.40 -2.84 38.66
CA LYS A 106 -3.44 -1.95 39.82
C LYS A 106 -4.39 -0.77 39.57
N LEU A 107 -4.36 -0.17 38.38
CA LEU A 107 -5.29 0.91 38.00
C LEU A 107 -6.75 0.46 37.95
N LYS A 108 -7.01 -0.79 37.54
CA LYS A 108 -8.35 -1.40 37.59
C LYS A 108 -8.79 -1.83 38.99
N ASN A 109 -8.00 -1.54 40.04
CA ASN A 109 -8.24 -1.97 41.42
C ASN A 109 -8.42 -3.50 41.56
N THR A 110 -7.68 -4.28 40.76
CA THR A 110 -7.69 -5.75 40.85
C THR A 110 -7.18 -6.20 42.24
N PRO A 111 -7.81 -7.19 42.89
CA PRO A 111 -7.36 -7.71 44.18
C PRO A 111 -5.88 -8.12 44.15
N LYS A 112 -5.11 -7.73 45.18
CA LYS A 112 -3.65 -7.99 45.23
C LYS A 112 -3.29 -9.47 45.06
N GLU A 113 -4.13 -10.36 45.57
CA GLU A 113 -3.96 -11.81 45.51
C GLU A 113 -4.06 -12.36 44.07
N GLU A 114 -4.79 -11.67 43.19
CA GLU A 114 -4.94 -12.05 41.77
C GLU A 114 -3.84 -11.50 40.87
N ILE A 115 -3.17 -10.40 41.27
CA ILE A 115 -2.19 -9.71 40.42
C ILE A 115 -1.01 -10.64 40.10
N LEU A 116 -0.37 -11.23 41.12
CA LEU A 116 0.81 -12.06 40.91
C LEU A 116 0.54 -13.29 40.02
N PRO A 117 -0.56 -14.06 40.23
CA PRO A 117 -0.95 -15.12 39.31
C PRO A 117 -1.13 -14.64 37.86
N LYS A 118 -1.80 -13.50 37.63
CA LYS A 118 -2.01 -12.95 36.29
C LYS A 118 -0.70 -12.52 35.62
N VAL A 119 0.19 -11.85 36.37
CA VAL A 119 1.51 -11.45 35.86
C VAL A 119 2.35 -12.66 35.49
N LYS A 120 2.40 -13.69 36.35
CA LYS A 120 3.15 -14.93 36.05
C LYS A 120 2.59 -15.66 34.82
N ARG A 121 1.27 -15.67 34.66
CA ARG A 121 0.61 -16.23 33.48
C ARG A 121 1.00 -15.46 32.21
N ALA A 122 0.95 -14.13 32.24
CA ALA A 122 1.35 -13.28 31.11
C ALA A 122 2.83 -13.47 30.75
N LEU A 123 3.74 -13.54 31.74
CA LEU A 123 5.16 -13.81 31.51
C LEU A 123 5.39 -15.20 30.89
N LYS A 124 4.68 -16.22 31.35
CA LYS A 124 4.71 -17.56 30.74
C LYS A 124 4.21 -17.54 29.29
N MET A 125 3.21 -16.71 28.98
CA MET A 125 2.68 -16.51 27.63
C MET A 125 3.60 -15.75 26.68
N VAL A 126 4.69 -15.17 27.16
CA VAL A 126 5.72 -14.53 26.31
C VAL A 126 7.10 -15.18 26.46
N ASN A 127 7.16 -16.36 27.11
CA ASN A 127 8.39 -17.09 27.43
C ASN A 127 9.41 -16.27 28.24
N MET A 128 8.94 -15.45 29.17
CA MET A 128 9.75 -14.61 30.07
C MET A 128 9.54 -14.98 31.54
N SER A 129 9.33 -16.26 31.84
CA SER A 129 9.28 -16.74 33.23
C SER A 129 10.61 -16.44 33.94
N ASP A 130 10.56 -16.14 35.24
CA ASP A 130 11.71 -15.80 36.10
C ASP A 130 12.35 -14.41 35.87
N TYR A 131 11.72 -13.56 35.05
CA TYR A 131 12.16 -12.19 34.80
C TYR A 131 11.45 -11.13 35.66
N GLU A 132 10.53 -11.54 36.56
CA GLU A 132 9.61 -10.67 37.31
C GLU A 132 10.32 -9.47 37.97
N TYR A 133 11.49 -9.70 38.55
CA TYR A 133 12.18 -8.70 39.37
C TYR A 133 13.37 -8.04 38.66
N ARG A 134 13.56 -8.30 37.36
CA ARG A 134 14.61 -7.63 36.59
C ARG A 134 14.25 -6.19 36.27
N ASP A 135 15.29 -5.36 36.15
CA ASP A 135 15.18 -4.02 35.59
C ASP A 135 14.96 -4.12 34.07
N VAL A 136 13.99 -3.36 33.55
CA VAL A 136 13.68 -3.29 32.12
C VAL A 136 14.86 -2.76 31.31
N ASN A 137 15.68 -1.87 31.89
CA ASN A 137 16.86 -1.33 31.20
C ASN A 137 17.97 -2.38 31.01
N SER A 138 17.92 -3.49 31.73
CA SER A 138 18.86 -4.61 31.60
C SER A 138 18.48 -5.62 30.51
N LEU A 139 17.31 -5.45 29.89
CA LEU A 139 16.76 -6.37 28.90
C LEU A 139 17.20 -5.98 27.47
N SER A 140 17.39 -6.98 26.62
CA SER A 140 17.53 -6.78 25.17
C SER A 140 16.25 -6.23 24.54
N GLY A 141 16.34 -5.65 23.33
CA GLY A 141 15.17 -5.11 22.62
C GLY A 141 14.02 -6.11 22.45
N GLY A 142 14.32 -7.33 22.01
CA GLY A 142 13.30 -8.39 21.88
C GLY A 142 12.69 -8.80 23.23
N GLN A 143 13.49 -8.81 24.32
CA GLN A 143 12.96 -9.04 25.66
C GLN A 143 12.06 -7.90 26.14
N GLN A 144 12.42 -6.64 25.89
CA GLN A 144 11.57 -5.49 26.18
C GLN A 144 10.24 -5.58 25.43
N GLN A 145 10.26 -5.96 24.16
CA GLN A 145 9.05 -6.17 23.37
C GLN A 145 8.14 -7.24 24.00
N ARG A 146 8.70 -8.39 24.41
CA ARG A 146 7.93 -9.43 25.11
C ARG A 146 7.30 -8.91 26.39
N ILE A 147 8.01 -8.09 27.17
CA ILE A 147 7.44 -7.48 28.37
C ILE A 147 6.32 -6.48 28.02
N ALA A 148 6.45 -5.72 26.93
CA ALA A 148 5.41 -4.81 26.46
C ALA A 148 4.15 -5.56 26.01
N ILE A 149 4.31 -6.69 25.31
CA ILE A 149 3.21 -7.59 24.94
C ILE A 149 2.59 -8.20 26.21
N ALA A 150 3.40 -8.69 27.15
CA ALA A 150 2.93 -9.24 28.42
C ALA A 150 2.08 -8.21 29.20
N ARG A 151 2.52 -6.95 29.24
CA ARG A 151 1.76 -5.84 29.84
C ARG A 151 0.44 -5.58 29.12
N ALA A 152 0.38 -5.76 27.80
CA ALA A 152 -0.85 -5.57 27.05
C ALA A 152 -1.84 -6.72 27.28
N ILE A 153 -1.38 -7.97 27.26
CA ILE A 153 -2.23 -9.17 27.39
C ILE A 153 -2.70 -9.45 28.82
N VAL A 154 -2.02 -8.93 29.85
CA VAL A 154 -2.38 -9.19 31.26
C VAL A 154 -3.80 -8.71 31.61
N ASN A 155 -4.31 -7.73 30.87
CA ASN A 155 -5.67 -7.22 31.01
C ASN A 155 -6.72 -8.08 30.28
N GLU A 156 -6.30 -9.17 29.63
CA GLU A 156 -7.13 -10.08 28.84
C GLU A 156 -7.99 -9.33 27.79
N PRO A 157 -7.39 -8.49 26.93
CA PRO A 157 -8.13 -7.72 25.94
C PRO A 157 -8.70 -8.62 24.83
N GLU A 158 -9.78 -8.17 24.20
CA GLU A 158 -10.34 -8.85 23.01
C GLU A 158 -9.56 -8.54 21.73
N VAL A 159 -8.92 -7.36 21.69
CA VAL A 159 -8.12 -6.87 20.57
C VAL A 159 -6.79 -6.31 21.09
N LEU A 160 -5.70 -6.76 20.47
CA LEU A 160 -4.36 -6.22 20.65
C LEU A 160 -3.97 -5.37 19.43
N LEU A 161 -3.63 -4.11 19.67
CA LEU A 161 -3.17 -3.16 18.65
C LEU A 161 -1.63 -3.07 18.70
N LEU A 162 -0.95 -3.23 17.58
CA LEU A 162 0.50 -3.28 17.49
C LEU A 162 0.99 -2.23 16.47
N ASP A 163 1.67 -1.19 16.94
CA ASP A 163 2.17 -0.08 16.10
C ASP A 163 3.67 -0.26 15.84
N GLU A 164 4.04 -0.78 14.66
CA GLU A 164 5.41 -1.06 14.23
C GLU A 164 6.30 -1.67 15.33
N PRO A 165 5.87 -2.74 16.01
CA PRO A 165 6.54 -3.21 17.22
C PRO A 165 7.91 -3.85 16.94
N LEU A 166 8.27 -4.07 15.68
CA LEU A 166 9.53 -4.69 15.25
C LEU A 166 10.53 -3.71 14.61
N ALA A 167 10.14 -2.45 14.39
CA ALA A 167 10.94 -1.47 13.66
C ALA A 167 12.30 -1.15 14.32
N ALA A 168 12.37 -1.26 15.66
CA ALA A 168 13.59 -0.94 16.42
C ALA A 168 14.57 -2.12 16.58
N LEU A 169 14.27 -3.30 16.01
CA LEU A 169 15.09 -4.51 16.14
C LEU A 169 16.02 -4.70 14.94
N ASP A 170 17.20 -5.30 15.17
CA ASP A 170 18.07 -5.75 14.09
C ASP A 170 17.44 -6.93 13.32
N LEU A 171 17.97 -7.20 12.12
CA LEU A 171 17.41 -8.20 11.20
C LEU A 171 17.24 -9.60 11.83
N LYS A 172 18.22 -10.06 12.61
CA LYS A 172 18.16 -11.41 13.20
C LYS A 172 17.10 -11.47 14.30
N MET A 173 17.13 -10.50 15.22
CA MET A 173 16.12 -10.41 16.28
C MET A 173 14.72 -10.19 15.70
N ARG A 174 14.58 -9.44 14.60
CA ARG A 174 13.31 -9.23 13.91
C ARG A 174 12.72 -10.53 13.43
N LYS A 175 13.48 -11.36 12.69
CA LYS A 175 13.02 -12.66 12.20
C LYS A 175 12.63 -13.62 13.33
N ASP A 176 13.44 -13.67 14.39
CA ASP A 176 13.12 -14.47 15.57
C ASP A 176 11.80 -14.01 16.22
N MET A 177 11.62 -12.70 16.40
CA MET A 177 10.42 -12.12 17.01
C MET A 177 9.16 -12.24 16.12
N GLN A 178 9.30 -12.23 14.78
CA GLN A 178 8.19 -12.50 13.87
C GLN A 178 7.61 -13.89 14.11
N LEU A 179 8.47 -14.93 14.11
CA LEU A 179 8.03 -16.30 14.36
C LEU A 179 7.33 -16.43 15.70
N GLU A 180 7.86 -15.76 16.72
CA GLU A 180 7.26 -15.78 18.05
C GLU A 180 5.94 -15.03 18.15
N LEU A 181 5.78 -13.89 17.48
CA LEU A 181 4.50 -13.18 17.41
C LEU A 181 3.42 -14.07 16.79
N LYS A 182 3.76 -14.79 15.72
CA LYS A 182 2.85 -15.76 15.08
C LYS A 182 2.45 -16.88 16.05
N GLN A 183 3.42 -17.49 16.73
CA GLN A 183 3.16 -18.53 17.73
C GLN A 183 2.36 -18.00 18.95
N MET A 184 2.63 -16.77 19.38
CA MET A 184 1.89 -16.10 20.46
C MET A 184 0.44 -15.88 20.06
N HIS A 185 0.18 -15.39 18.84
CA HIS A 185 -1.16 -15.22 18.30
C HIS A 185 -1.92 -16.56 18.27
N GLU A 186 -1.32 -17.62 17.71
CA GLU A 186 -1.91 -18.96 17.67
C GLU A 186 -2.26 -19.52 19.07
N ARG A 187 -1.40 -19.25 20.07
CA ARG A 187 -1.61 -19.70 21.46
C ARG A 187 -2.69 -18.88 22.19
N LEU A 188 -2.75 -17.57 21.95
CA LEU A 188 -3.67 -16.66 22.65
C LEU A 188 -5.08 -16.69 22.04
N GLY A 189 -5.19 -16.80 20.70
CA GLY A 189 -6.46 -16.76 19.98
C GLY A 189 -7.21 -15.43 20.11
N ILE A 190 -6.54 -14.35 20.51
CA ILE A 190 -7.08 -12.99 20.54
C ILE A 190 -6.83 -12.31 19.20
N THR A 191 -7.61 -11.27 18.90
CA THR A 191 -7.49 -10.54 17.62
C THR A 191 -6.28 -9.61 17.64
N PHE A 192 -5.47 -9.64 16.58
CA PHE A 192 -4.32 -8.74 16.42
C PHE A 192 -4.61 -7.76 15.27
N VAL A 193 -4.41 -6.47 15.52
CA VAL A 193 -4.32 -5.45 14.46
C VAL A 193 -2.90 -4.89 14.48
N TYR A 194 -2.14 -5.21 13.45
CA TYR A 194 -0.73 -4.90 13.32
C TYR A 194 -0.52 -3.83 12.25
N VAL A 195 0.35 -2.86 12.51
CA VAL A 195 0.75 -1.84 11.54
C VAL A 195 2.22 -2.00 11.25
N THR A 196 2.58 -2.03 9.97
CA THR A 196 3.96 -2.03 9.51
C THR A 196 4.09 -1.39 8.14
N HIS A 197 5.31 -1.01 7.79
CA HIS A 197 5.72 -0.67 6.43
C HIS A 197 6.56 -1.79 5.79
N ASP A 198 6.88 -2.85 6.53
CA ASP A 198 7.67 -3.98 6.07
C ASP A 198 6.76 -5.06 5.45
N GLN A 199 7.02 -5.38 4.18
CA GLN A 199 6.23 -6.34 3.42
C GLN A 199 6.46 -7.79 3.87
N GLU A 200 7.70 -8.17 4.23
CA GLU A 200 8.05 -9.52 4.70
C GLU A 200 7.29 -9.83 6.00
N GLU A 201 7.18 -8.84 6.89
CA GLU A 201 6.36 -8.93 8.11
C GLU A 201 4.88 -9.20 7.79
N ALA A 202 4.29 -8.40 6.90
CA ALA A 202 2.89 -8.50 6.56
C ALA A 202 2.57 -9.86 5.90
N LEU A 203 3.41 -10.31 4.96
CA LEU A 203 3.21 -11.57 4.25
C LEU A 203 3.39 -12.80 5.15
N THR A 204 4.28 -12.74 6.15
CA THR A 204 4.61 -13.89 7.00
C THR A 204 3.65 -14.08 8.18
N LEU A 205 3.19 -12.97 8.78
CA LEU A 205 2.44 -12.99 10.05
C LEU A 205 0.93 -13.05 9.87
N SER A 206 0.43 -12.44 8.79
CA SER A 206 -0.98 -12.06 8.71
C SER A 206 -1.87 -13.17 8.19
N ASN A 207 -3.11 -13.19 8.68
CA ASN A 207 -4.20 -13.91 8.00
C ASN A 207 -4.81 -13.03 6.91
N THR A 208 -4.87 -11.72 7.13
CA THR A 208 -5.40 -10.75 6.17
C THR A 208 -4.54 -9.50 6.20
N ILE A 209 -4.25 -8.97 5.02
CA ILE A 209 -3.49 -7.75 4.82
C ILE A 209 -4.44 -6.70 4.23
N VAL A 210 -4.37 -5.49 4.77
CA VAL A 210 -5.04 -4.29 4.28
C VAL A 210 -3.94 -3.39 3.72
N VAL A 211 -3.88 -3.28 2.39
CA VAL A 211 -2.93 -2.38 1.71
C VAL A 211 -3.57 -1.00 1.63
N MET A 212 -2.87 0.01 2.14
CA MET A 212 -3.33 1.40 2.17
C MET A 212 -2.38 2.32 1.41
N SER A 213 -2.96 3.25 0.66
CA SER A 213 -2.26 4.37 0.04
C SER A 213 -3.09 5.63 0.21
N GLU A 214 -2.45 6.77 0.49
CA GLU A 214 -3.08 8.09 0.53
C GLU A 214 -4.36 8.20 1.39
N GLY A 215 -4.44 7.43 2.47
CA GLY A 215 -5.62 7.44 3.35
C GLY A 215 -6.79 6.61 2.84
N GLU A 216 -6.60 5.82 1.78
CA GLU A 216 -7.59 4.90 1.21
C GLU A 216 -7.09 3.44 1.26
N ILE A 217 -8.04 2.50 1.23
CA ILE A 217 -7.73 1.07 1.12
C ILE A 217 -7.65 0.71 -0.36
N GLN A 218 -6.50 0.19 -0.76
CA GLN A 218 -6.23 -0.24 -2.13
C GLN A 218 -6.68 -1.69 -2.35
N GLN A 219 -6.38 -2.56 -1.39
CA GLN A 219 -6.78 -3.97 -1.45
C GLN A 219 -6.85 -4.59 -0.06
N ILE A 220 -7.76 -5.54 0.12
CA ILE A 220 -7.85 -6.41 1.30
C ILE A 220 -7.83 -7.85 0.81
N GLY A 221 -6.92 -8.66 1.33
CA GLY A 221 -6.78 -10.05 0.89
C GLY A 221 -5.90 -10.88 1.81
N THR A 222 -5.79 -12.17 1.52
CA THR A 222 -4.76 -13.00 2.17
C THR A 222 -3.37 -12.63 1.64
N PRO A 223 -2.28 -12.98 2.36
CA PRO A 223 -0.93 -12.74 1.86
C PRO A 223 -0.68 -13.25 0.42
N THR A 224 -1.25 -14.40 0.08
CA THR A 224 -1.14 -14.97 -1.26
C THR A 224 -1.92 -14.18 -2.29
N ASP A 225 -3.13 -13.71 -1.94
CA ASP A 225 -3.95 -12.93 -2.89
C ASP A 225 -3.31 -11.57 -3.15
N ILE A 226 -2.79 -10.90 -2.12
CA ILE A 226 -2.10 -9.61 -2.28
C ILE A 226 -0.85 -9.74 -3.17
N TYR A 227 -0.12 -10.85 -3.07
CA TYR A 227 1.09 -11.08 -3.86
C TYR A 227 0.79 -11.53 -5.30
N ASN A 228 -0.07 -12.55 -5.45
CA ASN A 228 -0.33 -13.20 -6.74
C ASN A 228 -1.39 -12.48 -7.58
N GLU A 229 -2.37 -11.84 -6.93
CA GLU A 229 -3.51 -11.20 -7.60
C GLU A 229 -3.66 -9.73 -7.13
N PRO A 230 -2.66 -8.86 -7.40
CA PRO A 230 -2.76 -7.45 -7.06
C PRO A 230 -3.94 -6.79 -7.79
N ALA A 231 -4.71 -5.97 -7.06
CA ALA A 231 -5.93 -5.35 -7.58
C ALA A 231 -5.65 -4.18 -8.54
N ASN A 232 -4.52 -3.50 -8.37
CA ASN A 232 -4.09 -2.39 -9.21
C ASN A 232 -2.55 -2.29 -9.25
N ALA A 233 -2.04 -1.43 -10.14
CA ALA A 233 -0.61 -1.26 -10.35
C ALA A 233 0.14 -0.79 -9.10
N PHE A 234 -0.50 0.01 -8.24
CA PHE A 234 0.09 0.41 -6.96
C PHE A 234 0.36 -0.81 -6.07
N VAL A 235 -0.59 -1.74 -5.91
CA VAL A 235 -0.36 -2.94 -5.07
C VAL A 235 0.70 -3.85 -5.70
N ALA A 236 0.70 -3.98 -7.03
CA ALA A 236 1.69 -4.80 -7.74
C ALA A 236 3.13 -4.29 -7.60
N ASP A 237 3.31 -2.97 -7.63
CA ASP A 237 4.61 -2.29 -7.45
C ASP A 237 5.03 -2.25 -5.99
N PHE A 238 4.07 -2.01 -5.10
CA PHE A 238 4.34 -1.85 -3.68
C PHE A 238 4.58 -3.19 -2.95
N ILE A 239 4.15 -4.33 -3.50
CA ILE A 239 4.32 -5.65 -2.88
C ILE A 239 5.24 -6.50 -3.74
N GLY A 240 6.44 -6.80 -3.23
CA GLY A 240 7.47 -7.51 -3.97
C GLY A 240 8.08 -6.68 -5.09
N GLU A 241 8.92 -7.33 -5.89
CA GLU A 241 9.39 -6.74 -7.15
C GLU A 241 8.47 -7.20 -8.29
N SER A 242 8.25 -6.35 -9.29
CA SER A 242 7.35 -6.61 -10.41
C SER A 242 7.89 -6.00 -11.69
N ASN A 243 7.71 -6.70 -12.81
CA ASN A 243 7.68 -6.08 -14.12
C ASN A 243 6.24 -5.68 -14.42
N ILE A 244 5.98 -4.37 -14.50
CA ILE A 244 4.68 -3.83 -14.87
C ILE A 244 4.81 -3.28 -16.28
N LEU A 245 3.97 -3.71 -17.20
CA LEU A 245 4.06 -3.37 -18.61
C LEU A 245 2.70 -2.93 -19.14
N CYS A 246 2.69 -1.93 -20.01
CA CYS A 246 1.50 -1.61 -20.78
C CYS A 246 1.21 -2.73 -21.78
N GLY A 247 -0.03 -3.20 -21.81
CA GLY A 247 -0.50 -4.22 -22.74
C GLY A 247 -1.89 -3.95 -23.29
N THR A 248 -2.31 -4.80 -24.23
CA THR A 248 -3.67 -4.80 -24.78
C THR A 248 -4.24 -6.21 -24.68
N MET A 249 -5.36 -6.36 -23.98
CA MET A 249 -6.11 -7.60 -23.95
C MET A 249 -6.79 -7.78 -25.31
N VAL A 250 -6.26 -8.68 -26.15
CA VAL A 250 -6.80 -8.92 -27.50
C VAL A 250 -8.19 -9.54 -27.38
N HIS A 251 -8.30 -10.59 -26.56
CA HIS A 251 -9.53 -11.19 -26.08
C HIS A 251 -9.23 -11.97 -24.78
N ASP A 252 -10.25 -12.45 -24.07
CA ASP A 252 -10.08 -13.29 -22.89
C ASP A 252 -9.04 -14.40 -23.11
N CYS A 253 -8.13 -14.57 -22.16
CA CYS A 253 -6.98 -15.49 -22.20
C CYS A 253 -5.87 -15.20 -23.25
N LEU A 254 -5.84 -14.03 -23.90
CA LEU A 254 -4.76 -13.63 -24.81
C LEU A 254 -4.45 -12.13 -24.69
N VAL A 255 -3.23 -11.81 -24.26
CA VAL A 255 -2.75 -10.44 -24.10
C VAL A 255 -1.61 -10.15 -25.07
N ASN A 256 -1.59 -8.95 -25.66
CA ASN A 256 -0.43 -8.42 -26.37
C ASN A 256 0.37 -7.53 -25.41
N VAL A 257 1.62 -7.89 -25.14
CA VAL A 257 2.52 -7.15 -24.26
C VAL A 257 3.91 -7.13 -24.87
N ALA A 258 4.59 -5.97 -24.82
CA ALA A 258 5.87 -5.74 -25.48
C ALA A 258 5.87 -6.18 -26.98
N GLY A 259 4.72 -6.06 -27.64
CA GLY A 259 4.50 -6.47 -29.02
C GLY A 259 4.56 -7.98 -29.28
N THR A 260 4.31 -8.81 -28.27
CA THR A 260 4.17 -10.27 -28.37
C THR A 260 2.82 -10.69 -27.80
N GLU A 261 2.10 -11.56 -28.51
CA GLU A 261 0.85 -12.15 -28.01
C GLU A 261 1.15 -13.35 -27.11
N LEU A 262 0.71 -13.28 -25.86
CA LEU A 262 0.91 -14.31 -24.84
C LEU A 262 -0.42 -14.85 -24.33
N PRO A 263 -0.56 -16.19 -24.19
CA PRO A 263 -1.69 -16.78 -23.51
C PRO A 263 -1.64 -16.46 -22.01
N CYS A 264 -2.78 -16.07 -21.44
CA CYS A 264 -2.97 -15.83 -20.00
C CYS A 264 -4.24 -16.53 -19.50
N VAL A 265 -4.48 -16.54 -18.18
CA VAL A 265 -5.67 -17.19 -17.59
C VAL A 265 -6.84 -16.24 -17.32
N ASP A 266 -6.58 -14.93 -17.37
CA ASP A 266 -7.53 -13.87 -17.04
C ASP A 266 -8.69 -13.70 -18.03
N LYS A 267 -9.86 -13.32 -17.50
CA LYS A 267 -11.13 -13.20 -18.24
C LYS A 267 -11.95 -12.01 -17.78
N GLY A 268 -12.85 -11.53 -18.64
CA GLY A 268 -13.81 -10.47 -18.28
C GLY A 268 -13.27 -9.05 -18.45
N PHE A 269 -12.21 -8.90 -19.26
CA PHE A 269 -11.63 -7.61 -19.62
C PHE A 269 -12.25 -7.07 -20.90
N GLY A 270 -12.73 -7.93 -21.80
CA GLY A 270 -13.26 -7.54 -23.10
C GLY A 270 -12.21 -7.71 -24.21
N CYS A 271 -12.55 -7.23 -25.42
CA CYS A 271 -11.66 -7.33 -26.58
C CYS A 271 -10.99 -5.98 -26.88
N ASN A 272 -9.71 -6.04 -27.25
CA ASN A 272 -8.84 -4.90 -27.54
C ASN A 272 -8.89 -3.80 -26.47
N GLN A 273 -8.86 -4.19 -25.19
CA GLN A 273 -8.85 -3.25 -24.07
C GLN A 273 -7.43 -3.02 -23.56
N GLU A 274 -7.09 -1.78 -23.23
CA GLU A 274 -5.82 -1.48 -22.59
C GLU A 274 -5.79 -2.01 -21.16
N VAL A 275 -4.68 -2.66 -20.81
CA VAL A 275 -4.47 -3.30 -19.51
C VAL A 275 -3.05 -3.06 -19.04
N ASP A 276 -2.83 -3.18 -17.74
CA ASP A 276 -1.48 -3.31 -17.18
C ASP A 276 -1.20 -4.80 -16.96
N VAL A 277 -0.03 -5.26 -17.39
CA VAL A 277 0.42 -6.65 -17.30
C VAL A 277 1.51 -6.74 -16.24
N VAL A 278 1.35 -7.64 -15.29
CA VAL A 278 2.32 -7.88 -14.21
C VAL A 278 2.97 -9.24 -14.40
N ILE A 279 4.30 -9.25 -14.35
CA ILE A 279 5.11 -10.47 -14.36
C ILE A 279 6.14 -10.36 -13.24
N ARG A 280 6.15 -11.33 -12.32
CA ARG A 280 7.14 -11.35 -11.23
C ARG A 280 8.53 -11.71 -11.77
N PRO A 281 9.60 -11.04 -11.32
CA PRO A 281 10.96 -11.32 -11.80
C PRO A 281 11.41 -12.78 -11.65
N GLU A 282 10.96 -13.46 -10.59
CA GLU A 282 11.26 -14.88 -10.33
C GLU A 282 10.50 -15.87 -11.23
N ASP A 283 9.40 -15.42 -11.84
CA ASP A 283 8.55 -16.23 -12.70
C ASP A 283 9.03 -16.24 -14.17
N ILE A 284 10.05 -15.45 -14.49
CA ILE A 284 10.66 -15.40 -15.81
C ILE A 284 11.68 -16.53 -15.95
N GLU A 285 11.34 -17.50 -16.80
CA GLU A 285 12.25 -18.56 -17.19
C GLU A 285 13.26 -18.05 -18.22
N VAL A 286 14.54 -18.14 -17.86
CA VAL A 286 15.65 -17.71 -18.74
C VAL A 286 16.35 -18.92 -19.37
N SER A 287 16.58 -18.83 -20.68
CA SER A 287 17.37 -19.80 -21.42
C SER A 287 18.33 -19.14 -22.42
N THR A 288 19.36 -19.87 -22.85
CA THR A 288 20.24 -19.43 -23.94
C THR A 288 19.66 -19.74 -25.33
N ASP A 289 18.56 -20.50 -25.39
CA ASP A 289 17.86 -20.78 -26.64
C ASP A 289 16.83 -19.69 -26.90
N THR A 290 17.13 -18.82 -27.86
CA THR A 290 16.27 -17.69 -28.22
C THR A 290 15.21 -18.07 -29.26
N ALA A 291 15.29 -19.25 -29.88
CA ALA A 291 14.41 -19.62 -30.99
C ALA A 291 12.95 -19.89 -30.56
N HIS A 292 12.76 -20.34 -29.31
CA HIS A 292 11.46 -20.67 -28.74
C HIS A 292 11.04 -19.72 -27.60
N ALA A 293 11.81 -18.64 -27.39
CA ALA A 293 11.53 -17.68 -26.34
C ALA A 293 10.41 -16.71 -26.72
N GLN A 294 9.63 -16.30 -25.73
CA GLN A 294 8.57 -15.30 -25.90
C GLN A 294 9.15 -13.89 -26.06
N PHE A 295 10.22 -13.61 -25.33
CA PHE A 295 11.00 -12.38 -25.45
C PHE A 295 12.48 -12.71 -25.60
N VAL A 296 13.20 -11.85 -26.32
CA VAL A 296 14.65 -11.93 -26.47
C VAL A 296 15.23 -10.61 -26.03
N GLY A 297 16.17 -10.66 -25.09
CA GLY A 297 16.77 -9.48 -24.48
C GLY A 297 18.26 -9.66 -24.24
N LYS A 298 18.98 -8.54 -24.14
CA LYS A 298 20.39 -8.48 -23.81
C LYS A 298 20.54 -8.07 -22.34
N ILE A 299 21.35 -8.81 -21.58
CA ILE A 299 21.63 -8.48 -20.19
C ILE A 299 22.40 -7.15 -20.12
N THR A 300 21.85 -6.16 -19.42
CA THR A 300 22.48 -4.85 -19.18
C THR A 300 23.11 -4.78 -17.79
N SER A 301 22.54 -5.49 -16.81
CA SER A 301 23.04 -5.58 -15.44
C SER A 301 22.87 -6.99 -14.87
N SER A 302 23.81 -7.43 -14.04
CA SER A 302 23.72 -8.70 -13.30
C SER A 302 24.38 -8.55 -11.93
N ILE A 303 23.58 -8.64 -10.87
CA ILE A 303 24.01 -8.41 -9.49
C ILE A 303 23.69 -9.65 -8.64
N PHE A 304 24.65 -10.14 -7.87
CA PHE A 304 24.41 -11.24 -6.93
C PHE A 304 23.82 -10.70 -5.62
N LYS A 305 22.58 -11.08 -5.29
CA LYS A 305 21.86 -10.68 -4.06
C LYS A 305 21.98 -11.71 -2.93
N GLY A 306 22.86 -12.70 -3.06
CA GLY A 306 23.20 -13.66 -2.02
C GLY A 306 22.60 -15.06 -2.22
N VAL A 307 21.30 -15.16 -2.48
CA VAL A 307 20.65 -16.45 -2.82
C VAL A 307 20.33 -16.60 -4.30
N HIS A 308 20.17 -15.49 -5.03
CA HIS A 308 19.89 -15.44 -6.47
C HIS A 308 20.67 -14.28 -7.12
N TYR A 309 20.63 -14.24 -8.45
CA TYR A 309 21.06 -13.11 -9.28
C TYR A 309 19.86 -12.30 -9.69
N GLU A 310 19.96 -10.99 -9.50
CA GLU A 310 19.04 -9.99 -10.03
C GLU A 310 19.67 -9.43 -11.29
N MET A 311 18.94 -9.52 -12.40
CA MET A 311 19.44 -9.17 -13.72
C MET A 311 18.44 -8.26 -14.43
N LEU A 312 18.95 -7.29 -15.17
CA LEU A 312 18.16 -6.46 -16.08
C LEU A 312 18.44 -6.90 -17.51
N ALA A 313 17.38 -7.11 -18.29
CA ALA A 313 17.46 -7.46 -19.69
C ALA A 313 16.66 -6.48 -20.54
N GLU A 314 17.30 -5.89 -21.55
CA GLU A 314 16.66 -4.96 -22.48
C GLU A 314 16.37 -5.68 -23.80
N THR A 315 15.13 -5.57 -24.27
CA THR A 315 14.68 -6.12 -25.56
C THR A 315 15.02 -5.17 -26.71
N GLU A 316 15.09 -5.68 -27.95
CA GLU A 316 15.33 -4.82 -29.13
C GLU A 316 14.24 -3.75 -29.35
N LYS A 317 13.06 -3.92 -28.74
CA LYS A 317 11.95 -2.97 -28.79
C LYS A 317 12.02 -1.89 -27.71
N GLY A 318 13.03 -1.92 -26.83
CA GLY A 318 13.23 -0.92 -25.78
C GLY A 318 12.55 -1.25 -24.44
N TYR A 319 11.96 -2.44 -24.28
CA TYR A 319 11.42 -2.87 -22.99
C TYR A 319 12.51 -3.49 -22.11
N GLU A 320 12.54 -3.09 -20.85
CA GLU A 320 13.38 -3.65 -19.80
C GLU A 320 12.61 -4.65 -18.94
N PHE A 321 13.28 -5.75 -18.61
CA PHE A 321 12.78 -6.79 -17.72
C PHE A 321 13.76 -7.00 -16.58
N LEU A 322 13.25 -6.92 -15.35
CA LEU A 322 13.88 -7.39 -14.14
C LEU A 322 13.65 -8.89 -13.98
N ILE A 323 14.74 -9.62 -13.74
CA ILE A 323 14.75 -11.08 -13.67
C ILE A 323 15.46 -11.51 -12.39
N GLN A 324 14.86 -12.44 -11.66
CA GLN A 324 15.52 -13.11 -10.54
C GLN A 324 15.76 -14.58 -10.88
N ASN A 325 17.02 -15.01 -10.90
CA ASN A 325 17.37 -16.38 -11.24
C ASN A 325 18.57 -16.91 -10.44
N TYR A 326 18.60 -18.21 -10.15
CA TYR A 326 19.77 -18.85 -9.54
C TYR A 326 20.96 -18.98 -10.49
N LYS A 327 20.70 -19.01 -11.80
CA LYS A 327 21.74 -19.06 -12.83
C LYS A 327 22.23 -17.67 -13.15
N HIS A 328 23.55 -17.52 -13.24
CA HIS A 328 24.21 -16.30 -13.67
C HIS A 328 24.28 -16.23 -15.20
N PHE A 329 24.05 -15.04 -15.75
CA PHE A 329 24.28 -14.68 -17.15
C PHE A 329 25.15 -13.42 -17.22
N GLU A 330 26.06 -13.37 -18.19
CA GLU A 330 27.04 -12.28 -18.29
C GLU A 330 26.41 -11.01 -18.88
N VAL A 331 26.88 -9.84 -18.43
CA VAL A 331 26.49 -8.56 -19.04
C VAL A 331 26.90 -8.54 -20.51
N GLY A 332 25.95 -8.21 -21.37
CA GLY A 332 26.10 -8.22 -22.81
C GLY A 332 25.65 -9.52 -23.49
N GLN A 333 25.35 -10.57 -22.74
CA GLN A 333 24.82 -11.83 -23.27
C GLN A 333 23.35 -11.66 -23.70
N THR A 334 23.00 -12.27 -24.83
CA THR A 334 21.59 -12.39 -25.28
C THR A 334 20.96 -13.63 -24.69
N ILE A 335 19.76 -13.47 -24.13
CA ILE A 335 18.98 -14.53 -23.50
C ILE A 335 17.56 -14.56 -24.07
N GLY A 336 16.95 -15.74 -24.02
CA GLY A 336 15.52 -15.93 -24.23
C GLY A 336 14.78 -15.95 -22.89
N MET A 337 13.67 -15.23 -22.81
CA MET A 337 12.79 -15.14 -21.64
C MET A 337 11.43 -15.73 -21.99
N SER A 338 10.87 -16.54 -21.09
CA SER A 338 9.54 -17.16 -21.23
C SER A 338 8.79 -17.15 -19.91
N VAL A 339 7.48 -16.99 -19.97
CA VAL A 339 6.59 -16.95 -18.82
C VAL A 339 5.40 -17.88 -19.10
N ILE A 340 5.03 -18.68 -18.11
CA ILE A 340 3.85 -19.53 -18.22
C ILE A 340 2.56 -18.71 -18.07
N PRO A 341 1.43 -19.11 -18.68
CA PRO A 341 0.19 -18.35 -18.63
C PRO A 341 -0.34 -18.04 -17.23
N ASP A 342 -0.08 -18.93 -16.26
CA ASP A 342 -0.52 -18.79 -14.87
C ASP A 342 0.25 -17.69 -14.11
N ASN A 343 1.43 -17.30 -14.60
CA ASN A 343 2.31 -16.30 -13.98
C ASN A 343 2.19 -14.91 -14.65
N ILE A 344 1.23 -14.75 -15.57
CA ILE A 344 0.91 -13.47 -16.20
C ILE A 344 -0.38 -12.98 -15.56
N HIS A 345 -0.29 -11.89 -14.81
CA HIS A 345 -1.46 -11.29 -14.16
C HIS A 345 -1.90 -10.03 -14.91
N ILE A 346 -3.19 -9.95 -15.23
CA ILE A 346 -3.77 -8.82 -15.95
C ILE A 346 -4.56 -7.91 -15.01
N MET A 347 -4.25 -6.62 -15.04
CA MET A 347 -4.95 -5.59 -14.27
C MET A 347 -5.67 -4.62 -15.18
N LYS A 348 -6.83 -4.15 -14.73
CA LYS A 348 -7.55 -3.08 -15.42
C LYS A 348 -6.78 -1.78 -15.23
N LYS A 349 -6.58 -1.02 -16.31
CA LYS A 349 -6.15 0.36 -16.18
C LYS A 349 -7.25 1.16 -15.50
N GLU A 350 -6.90 1.85 -14.42
CA GLU A 350 -7.83 2.79 -13.78
C GLU A 350 -8.11 3.97 -14.69
N ARG A 351 -7.10 4.41 -15.45
CA ARG A 351 -7.16 5.53 -16.38
C ARG A 351 -6.29 5.27 -17.61
N ILE A 352 -6.71 5.84 -18.75
CA ILE A 352 -5.99 5.79 -20.03
C ILE A 352 -5.56 7.20 -20.47
N THR A 353 -6.25 8.23 -19.97
CA THR A 353 -5.95 9.64 -20.21
C THR A 353 -6.27 10.43 -18.95
N ASN A 354 -5.70 11.63 -18.81
CA ASN A 354 -6.21 12.59 -17.84
C ASN A 354 -7.54 13.14 -18.35
N THR A 355 -8.49 13.35 -17.43
CA THR A 355 -9.79 13.97 -17.72
C THR A 355 -10.07 15.03 -16.68
N PHE A 356 -10.39 16.25 -17.13
CA PHE A 356 -10.69 17.40 -16.27
C PHE A 356 -12.01 18.04 -16.68
N ASP A 357 -12.73 18.60 -15.71
CA ASP A 357 -13.91 19.45 -15.98
C ASP A 357 -13.42 20.89 -16.17
N ALA A 358 -13.27 21.31 -17.44
CA ALA A 358 -12.80 22.66 -17.77
C ALA A 358 -13.96 23.65 -17.81
N LYS A 359 -13.79 24.80 -17.14
CA LYS A 359 -14.76 25.89 -17.17
C LYS A 359 -14.74 26.60 -18.52
N VAL A 360 -15.90 26.84 -19.10
CA VAL A 360 -16.06 27.55 -20.38
C VAL A 360 -16.29 29.03 -20.10
N ASN A 361 -15.43 29.87 -20.64
CA ASN A 361 -15.58 31.32 -20.57
C ASN A 361 -16.31 31.84 -21.82
N GLY A 362 -17.06 32.93 -21.64
CA GLY A 362 -17.91 33.50 -22.71
C GLY A 362 -17.16 34.09 -23.91
N ASP A 363 -15.84 34.18 -23.84
CA ASP A 363 -14.95 34.61 -24.92
C ASP A 363 -14.41 33.44 -25.77
N GLY A 364 -14.81 32.20 -25.45
CA GLY A 364 -14.34 30.99 -26.14
C GLY A 364 -13.02 30.45 -25.60
N THR A 365 -12.60 30.87 -24.41
CA THR A 365 -11.51 30.21 -23.67
C THR A 365 -12.07 29.12 -22.74
N ILE A 366 -11.24 28.13 -22.42
CA ILE A 366 -11.52 27.15 -21.38
C ILE A 366 -10.48 27.27 -20.27
N GLU A 367 -10.87 27.04 -19.02
CA GLU A 367 -10.03 27.16 -17.85
C GLU A 367 -10.06 25.85 -17.05
N PHE A 368 -8.90 25.23 -16.84
CA PHE A 368 -8.72 24.10 -15.92
C PHE A 368 -7.29 24.11 -15.39
N LEU A 369 -7.06 23.53 -14.20
CA LEU A 369 -5.76 23.62 -13.51
C LEU A 369 -5.24 25.07 -13.47
N GLY A 370 -6.16 26.04 -13.32
CA GLY A 370 -5.92 27.50 -13.27
C GLY A 370 -5.14 28.07 -14.46
N CYS A 371 -5.16 27.35 -15.58
CA CYS A 371 -4.61 27.79 -16.85
C CYS A 371 -5.76 28.07 -17.83
N GLU A 372 -5.69 29.18 -18.56
CA GLU A 372 -6.63 29.53 -19.62
C GLU A 372 -6.10 29.08 -20.99
N TYR A 373 -6.89 28.30 -21.71
CA TYR A 373 -6.58 27.81 -23.05
C TYR A 373 -7.55 28.38 -24.07
N GLN A 374 -7.02 28.96 -25.15
CA GLN A 374 -7.84 29.57 -26.19
C GLN A 374 -8.26 28.54 -27.26
N MET A 375 -9.33 27.79 -27.01
CA MET A 375 -9.78 26.70 -27.87
C MET A 375 -11.22 26.89 -28.35
N GLU A 376 -11.45 26.85 -29.67
CA GLU A 376 -12.80 26.85 -30.21
C GLU A 376 -13.51 25.51 -29.93
N ILE A 377 -14.56 25.54 -29.11
CA ILE A 377 -15.39 24.36 -28.83
C ILE A 377 -16.18 23.98 -30.10
N PRO A 378 -15.98 22.78 -30.67
CA PRO A 378 -16.71 22.33 -31.85
C PRO A 378 -18.22 22.35 -31.61
N ALA A 379 -19.00 22.70 -32.64
CA ALA A 379 -20.46 22.79 -32.53
C ALA A 379 -21.13 21.50 -32.02
N GLU A 380 -20.54 20.34 -32.33
CA GLU A 380 -21.00 19.01 -31.91
C GLU A 380 -20.80 18.74 -30.40
N MET A 381 -19.85 19.44 -29.76
CA MET A 381 -19.55 19.28 -28.34
C MET A 381 -20.29 20.30 -27.45
N LYS A 382 -20.96 21.30 -28.04
CA LYS A 382 -21.73 22.30 -27.28
C LYS A 382 -22.89 21.70 -26.49
N ASP A 383 -23.46 20.60 -26.98
CA ASP A 383 -24.54 19.88 -26.30
C ASP A 383 -24.05 19.10 -25.05
N LYS A 384 -22.74 18.95 -24.87
CA LYS A 384 -22.12 18.30 -23.71
C LYS A 384 -21.71 19.25 -22.59
N ILE A 385 -21.91 20.55 -22.77
CA ILE A 385 -21.63 21.55 -21.75
C ILE A 385 -22.60 21.33 -20.59
N GLN A 386 -22.06 21.19 -19.38
CA GLN A 386 -22.81 21.01 -18.15
C GLN A 386 -22.74 22.28 -17.32
N THR A 387 -23.65 22.42 -16.36
CA THR A 387 -23.60 23.50 -15.37
C THR A 387 -23.17 22.91 -14.04
N ASP A 388 -22.07 23.41 -13.48
CA ASP A 388 -21.57 22.99 -12.16
C ASP A 388 -22.47 23.49 -11.01
N GLU A 389 -22.17 23.06 -9.78
CA GLU A 389 -22.91 23.47 -8.57
C GLU A 389 -22.84 24.98 -8.29
N ASN A 390 -21.87 25.69 -8.89
CA ASN A 390 -21.65 27.12 -8.75
C ASN A 390 -22.29 27.95 -9.89
N GLY A 391 -22.94 27.29 -10.86
CA GLY A 391 -23.58 27.94 -12.00
C GLY A 391 -22.65 28.24 -13.18
N ASN A 392 -21.42 27.72 -13.20
CA ASN A 392 -20.50 27.85 -14.32
C ASN A 392 -20.77 26.78 -15.38
N GLU A 393 -20.60 27.16 -16.65
CA GLU A 393 -20.58 26.21 -17.76
C GLU A 393 -19.26 25.44 -17.77
N THR A 394 -19.30 24.12 -17.83
CA THR A 394 -18.10 23.24 -17.85
C THR A 394 -18.18 22.23 -18.99
N ILE A 395 -17.02 21.84 -19.52
CA ILE A 395 -16.86 20.82 -20.54
C ILE A 395 -15.72 19.89 -20.16
N ARG A 396 -15.88 18.58 -20.41
CA ARG A 396 -14.81 17.62 -20.17
C ARG A 396 -13.73 17.69 -21.22
N VAL A 397 -12.49 17.73 -20.76
CA VAL A 397 -11.29 17.69 -21.60
C VAL A 397 -10.42 16.51 -21.25
N ASN A 398 -9.79 15.93 -22.27
CA ASN A 398 -8.86 14.83 -22.17
C ASN A 398 -7.46 15.27 -22.57
N VAL A 399 -6.48 14.90 -21.76
CA VAL A 399 -5.05 15.15 -21.99
C VAL A 399 -4.28 13.82 -21.87
N PRO A 400 -3.70 13.31 -22.97
CA PRO A 400 -2.92 12.07 -22.93
C PRO A 400 -1.70 12.18 -22.01
N PHE A 401 -1.35 11.09 -21.32
CA PHE A 401 -0.25 11.06 -20.35
C PHE A 401 1.11 11.43 -20.95
N ASN A 402 1.38 11.01 -22.19
CA ASN A 402 2.63 11.24 -22.91
C ASN A 402 2.70 12.60 -23.64
N LYS A 403 1.73 13.48 -23.40
CA LYS A 403 1.60 14.81 -24.03
C LYS A 403 1.73 15.96 -23.05
N ILE A 404 2.31 15.68 -21.88
CA ILE A 404 2.53 16.63 -20.81
C ILE A 404 4.04 16.81 -20.65
N GLU A 405 4.49 18.06 -20.54
CA GLU A 405 5.90 18.40 -20.39
C GLU A 405 6.18 18.78 -18.93
N LEU A 406 7.29 18.25 -18.39
CA LEU A 406 7.75 18.50 -17.03
C LEU A 406 9.09 19.23 -17.06
N PHE A 407 9.27 20.17 -16.14
CA PHE A 407 10.47 20.99 -16.03
C PHE A 407 10.93 21.10 -14.58
N ASP A 408 12.24 21.07 -14.37
CA ASP A 408 12.86 21.28 -13.05
C ASP A 408 12.68 22.72 -12.55
N ASN A 409 12.57 23.66 -13.47
CA ASN A 409 12.53 25.08 -13.15
C ASN A 409 11.08 25.59 -13.16
N GLU A 410 10.59 26.01 -12.00
CA GLU A 410 9.22 26.55 -11.79
C GLU A 410 8.84 27.63 -12.80
N SER A 411 9.80 28.41 -13.31
CA SER A 411 9.52 29.50 -14.26
C SER A 411 9.21 29.04 -15.69
N GLU A 412 9.44 27.76 -16.01
CA GLU A 412 9.29 27.20 -17.36
C GLU A 412 7.94 26.53 -17.59
N GLY A 413 7.21 26.21 -16.51
CA GLY A 413 5.89 25.60 -16.55
C GLY A 413 4.74 26.61 -16.55
N THR A 414 3.56 26.15 -16.92
CA THR A 414 2.29 26.89 -16.79
C THR A 414 1.70 26.82 -15.38
N PHE A 415 1.88 25.69 -14.69
CA PHE A 415 1.48 25.47 -13.30
C PHE A 415 2.44 24.47 -12.64
N THR A 416 2.27 24.23 -11.34
CA THR A 416 3.19 23.46 -10.51
C THR A 416 2.47 22.35 -9.72
N GLY A 417 3.26 21.38 -9.26
CA GLY A 417 2.78 20.32 -8.38
C GLY A 417 3.90 19.45 -7.84
N ASP A 418 3.57 18.61 -6.87
CA ASP A 418 4.51 17.70 -6.23
C ASP A 418 4.33 16.27 -6.75
N ILE A 419 5.44 15.60 -7.10
CA ILE A 419 5.39 14.19 -7.49
C ILE A 419 5.02 13.34 -6.27
N SER A 420 3.84 12.71 -6.30
CA SER A 420 3.29 11.92 -5.20
C SER A 420 3.42 10.41 -5.40
N PHE A 421 3.63 9.95 -6.63
CA PHE A 421 3.87 8.54 -6.95
C PHE A 421 4.66 8.36 -8.26
N ILE A 422 5.51 7.35 -8.31
CA ILE A 422 6.34 7.00 -9.47
C ILE A 422 6.22 5.50 -9.71
N LEU A 423 5.90 5.11 -10.94
CA LEU A 423 5.80 3.72 -11.36
C LEU A 423 6.56 3.52 -12.67
N TYR A 424 7.48 2.57 -12.73
CA TYR A 424 8.14 2.22 -13.98
C TYR A 424 7.34 1.17 -14.76
N LYS A 425 7.05 1.45 -16.03
CA LYS A 425 6.26 0.59 -16.93
C LYS A 425 7.09 -0.10 -18.01
N GLY A 426 8.33 -0.46 -17.70
CA GLY A 426 9.24 -1.23 -18.56
C GLY A 426 9.84 -0.47 -19.75
N ASP A 427 9.23 0.62 -20.22
CA ASP A 427 9.77 1.51 -21.26
C ASP A 427 9.64 3.02 -20.94
N HIS A 428 8.88 3.38 -19.90
CA HIS A 428 8.71 4.75 -19.40
C HIS A 428 8.30 4.75 -17.92
N TYR A 429 8.42 5.91 -17.26
CA TYR A 429 7.85 6.19 -15.95
C TYR A 429 6.44 6.77 -16.08
N HIS A 430 5.52 6.27 -15.26
CA HIS A 430 4.18 6.80 -15.04
C HIS A 430 4.17 7.51 -13.68
N LEU A 431 4.05 8.83 -13.72
CA LEU A 431 4.07 9.71 -12.55
C LEU A 431 2.66 10.10 -12.16
N THR A 432 2.39 10.19 -10.85
CA THR A 432 1.24 10.92 -10.30
C THR A 432 1.75 12.18 -9.64
N ILE A 433 1.15 13.31 -9.99
CA ILE A 433 1.51 14.63 -9.49
C ILE A 433 0.28 15.21 -8.80
N ASP A 434 0.45 15.55 -7.52
CA ASP A 434 -0.54 16.32 -6.78
C ASP A 434 -0.33 17.79 -7.18
N THR A 435 -1.23 18.31 -8.02
CA THR A 435 -1.14 19.70 -8.46
C THR A 435 -1.47 20.63 -7.30
N ASP A 436 -0.87 21.81 -7.28
CA ASP A 436 -1.11 22.79 -6.23
C ASP A 436 -2.59 23.23 -6.17
N TRP A 437 -3.37 23.00 -7.24
CA TRP A 437 -4.79 23.34 -7.30
C TRP A 437 -5.69 22.22 -6.76
N GLY A 438 -5.10 21.16 -6.22
CA GLY A 438 -5.79 20.07 -5.53
C GLY A 438 -6.29 18.94 -6.42
N GLU A 439 -5.99 18.98 -7.72
CA GLU A 439 -6.28 17.90 -8.67
C GLU A 439 -5.04 17.01 -8.89
N LYS A 440 -5.26 15.78 -9.32
CA LYS A 440 -4.18 14.85 -9.68
C LYS A 440 -3.93 14.85 -11.16
N LEU A 441 -2.66 14.90 -11.55
CA LEU A 441 -2.21 14.79 -12.92
C LEU A 441 -1.34 13.55 -13.09
N TYR A 442 -1.56 12.82 -14.19
CA TYR A 442 -0.82 11.61 -14.54
C TYR A 442 0.02 11.86 -15.79
N VAL A 443 1.31 11.52 -15.74
CA VAL A 443 2.28 11.84 -16.80
C VAL A 443 3.15 10.63 -17.14
N ASP A 444 3.30 10.35 -18.43
CA ASP A 444 4.25 9.35 -18.92
C ASP A 444 5.52 10.06 -19.42
N THR A 445 6.68 9.73 -18.86
CA THR A 445 7.97 10.33 -19.22
C THR A 445 9.10 9.30 -19.26
N GLN A 446 10.15 9.57 -20.03
CA GLN A 446 11.40 8.80 -20.01
C GLN A 446 12.42 9.35 -18.99
N ASP A 447 12.18 10.55 -18.49
CA ASP A 447 13.07 11.20 -17.53
C ASP A 447 12.90 10.61 -16.14
N VAL A 448 14.01 10.56 -15.39
CA VAL A 448 14.03 10.05 -14.02
C VAL A 448 13.78 11.21 -13.07
N TRP A 449 12.77 11.06 -12.22
CA TRP A 449 12.37 12.01 -11.20
C TRP A 449 12.40 11.36 -9.81
N ASP A 450 12.51 12.17 -8.76
CA ASP A 450 12.45 11.70 -7.38
C ASP A 450 11.08 11.97 -6.75
N LEU A 451 10.68 11.08 -5.83
CA LEU A 451 9.44 11.22 -5.08
C LEU A 451 9.50 12.48 -4.19
N GLY A 452 8.51 13.36 -4.34
CA GLY A 452 8.43 14.63 -3.62
C GLY A 452 9.14 15.79 -4.30
N ASP A 453 9.64 15.61 -5.52
CA ASP A 453 10.10 16.74 -6.34
C ASP A 453 8.94 17.68 -6.68
N HIS A 454 9.19 18.98 -6.57
CA HIS A 454 8.28 20.02 -7.01
C HIS A 454 8.61 20.38 -8.46
N VAL A 455 7.65 20.18 -9.36
CA VAL A 455 7.87 20.27 -10.81
C VAL A 455 6.98 21.32 -11.45
N ALA A 456 7.53 22.00 -12.46
CA ALA A 456 6.76 22.85 -13.35
C ALA A 456 6.18 22.02 -14.50
N ILE A 457 4.94 22.32 -14.89
CA ILE A 457 4.15 21.48 -15.79
C ILE A 457 3.58 22.36 -16.91
N THR A 458 3.70 21.88 -18.14
CA THR A 458 3.06 22.49 -19.31
C THR A 458 2.23 21.47 -20.05
N ILE A 459 0.98 21.84 -20.34
CA ILE A 459 0.09 21.09 -21.22
C ILE A 459 -0.04 21.87 -22.53
N PRO A 460 0.60 21.44 -23.63
CA PRO A 460 0.45 22.10 -24.92
C PRO A 460 -0.99 22.04 -25.41
N GLN A 461 -1.49 23.17 -25.89
CA GLN A 461 -2.90 23.34 -26.25
C GLN A 461 -3.35 22.34 -27.34
N GLU A 462 -2.48 22.02 -28.28
CA GLU A 462 -2.74 21.08 -29.37
C GLU A 462 -3.01 19.64 -28.92
N ASN A 463 -2.64 19.29 -27.68
CA ASN A 463 -2.81 17.96 -27.13
C ASN A 463 -4.09 17.81 -26.28
N ILE A 464 -4.83 18.89 -26.11
CA ILE A 464 -6.10 18.90 -25.38
C ILE A 464 -7.22 18.51 -26.36
N SER A 465 -8.06 17.57 -25.95
CA SER A 465 -9.22 17.14 -26.73
C SER A 465 -10.50 17.20 -25.88
N PHE A 466 -11.66 17.39 -26.50
CA PHE A 466 -12.95 17.41 -25.80
C PHE A 466 -13.54 15.99 -25.74
N GLU A 467 -14.11 15.62 -24.59
CA GLU A 467 -14.74 14.30 -24.39
C GLU A 467 -16.18 14.21 -24.91
#